data_AF-A0A8S3KI58-F1
#
_entry.id   AF-A0A8S3KI58-F1
#
_cell.length_a   1.000
_cell.length_b   1.000
_cell.length_c   1.000
_cell.angle_alpha   90.00
_cell.angle_beta   90.00
_cell.angle_gamma   90.00
#
_symmetry.space_group_name_H-M   'P 1'
#
loop_
_entity.id
_entity.type
_entity.pdbx_description
1 polymer ?
#
loop_
_entity_poly.entity_id
_entity_poly.type
_entity_poly.pdbx_seq_one_letter_code
_entity_poly.pdbx_strand_id
1 'polypeptide(L)'
;MSRLETYENIQYLYPIVTFTNYLIHKFNHRLKRNDAAVITIEYYLNNGPDCEITLELYESFLEAWYELNLKEVRFECQTAKLEHAQEKENFAKNTMIAVVLLSASNDATSILLAACLKTI
;
A
#
# COMPACT_ATOMS: atom_id res chain seq x y z
N MET A 1 -11.14 -13.91 18.73
CA MET A 1 -10.14 -13.86 17.65
C MET A 1 -9.09 -14.91 17.99
N SER A 2 -9.06 -16.01 17.25
CA SER A 2 -8.11 -17.09 17.55
C SER A 2 -6.74 -16.70 17.02
N ARG A 3 -5.65 -17.07 17.69
CA ARG A 3 -4.28 -16.78 17.23
C ARG A 3 -4.01 -17.26 15.79
N LEU A 4 -4.75 -18.28 15.31
CA LEU A 4 -4.66 -18.79 13.95
C LEU A 4 -5.03 -17.76 12.87
N GLU A 5 -6.12 -17.00 13.07
CA GLU A 5 -6.56 -15.96 12.11
C GLU A 5 -5.48 -14.87 11.93
N THR A 6 -4.64 -14.63 12.94
CA THR A 6 -3.51 -13.69 12.87
C THR A 6 -2.34 -14.25 12.05
N TYR A 7 -2.05 -15.55 12.15
CA TYR A 7 -0.96 -16.18 11.39
C TYR A 7 -1.25 -16.27 9.89
N GLU A 8 -2.52 -16.42 9.50
CA GLU A 8 -2.94 -16.46 8.09
C GLU A 8 -2.64 -15.16 7.34
N ASN A 9 -2.61 -14.02 8.04
CA ASN A 9 -2.37 -12.71 7.46
C ASN A 9 -0.88 -12.33 7.37
N ILE A 10 -0.01 -12.98 8.15
CA ILE A 10 1.43 -12.66 8.20
C ILE A 10 2.11 -12.83 6.84
N GLN A 11 1.69 -13.82 6.05
CA GLN A 11 2.27 -14.06 4.72
C GLN A 11 2.08 -12.87 3.77
N TYR A 12 1.00 -12.11 3.92
CA TYR A 12 0.68 -10.95 3.08
C TYR A 12 1.47 -9.69 3.47
N LEU A 13 2.09 -9.69 4.66
CA LEU A 13 2.91 -8.57 5.09
C LEU A 13 4.14 -8.37 4.22
N TYR A 14 4.79 -9.46 3.82
CA TYR A 14 6.05 -9.35 3.09
C TYR A 14 5.90 -8.62 1.75
N PRO A 15 4.94 -8.98 0.87
CA PRO A 15 4.70 -8.22 -0.36
C PRO A 15 4.30 -6.77 -0.10
N ILE A 16 3.48 -6.51 0.94
CA ILE A 16 3.03 -5.17 1.29
C ILE A 16 4.19 -4.27 1.72
N VAL A 17 5.02 -4.76 2.64
CA VAL A 17 6.22 -4.07 3.12
C VAL A 17 7.20 -3.85 1.98
N THR A 18 7.41 -4.86 1.13
CA THR A 18 8.40 -4.80 0.04
C THR A 18 8.05 -3.72 -0.98
N PHE A 19 6.81 -3.71 -1.47
CA PHE A 19 6.37 -2.69 -2.42
C PHE A 19 6.36 -1.28 -1.79
N THR A 20 5.86 -1.16 -0.55
CA THR A 20 5.85 0.12 0.17
C THR A 20 7.26 0.69 0.35
N ASN A 21 8.21 -0.15 0.81
CA ASN A 21 9.61 0.25 0.99
C ASN A 21 10.27 0.60 -0.34
N TYR A 22 9.97 -0.15 -1.41
CA TYR A 22 10.48 0.16 -2.74
C TYR A 22 10.06 1.56 -3.18
N LEU A 23 8.77 1.91 -3.07
CA LEU A 23 8.28 3.24 -3.41
C LEU A 23 8.90 4.32 -2.52
N ILE A 24 9.02 4.07 -1.21
CA ILE A 24 9.70 4.99 -0.28
C ILE A 24 11.15 5.22 -0.72
N HIS A 25 11.95 4.19 -0.92
CA HIS A 25 13.33 4.33 -1.35
C HIS A 25 13.46 5.04 -2.70
N LYS A 26 12.53 4.78 -3.62
CA LYS A 26 12.52 5.41 -4.94
C LYS A 26 12.20 6.90 -4.87
N PHE A 27 11.21 7.29 -4.06
CA PHE A 27 10.58 8.62 -4.17
C PHE A 27 10.83 9.56 -3.00
N ASN A 28 11.19 9.06 -1.80
CA ASN A 28 11.37 9.88 -0.58
C ASN A 28 12.41 11.02 -0.75
N HIS A 29 13.35 10.88 -1.69
CA HIS A 29 14.35 11.92 -2.00
C HIS A 29 14.36 12.41 -3.44
N ARG A 30 13.60 11.77 -4.36
CA ARG A 30 13.70 12.03 -5.81
C ARG A 30 12.47 12.70 -6.39
N LEU A 31 11.33 12.63 -5.71
CA LEU A 31 10.08 13.17 -6.22
C LEU A 31 9.66 14.35 -5.34
N LYS A 32 9.42 15.52 -5.93
CA LYS A 32 8.86 16.64 -5.16
C LYS A 32 7.49 16.20 -4.66
N ARG A 33 7.15 16.55 -3.41
CA ARG A 33 5.89 16.15 -2.78
C ARG A 33 4.65 16.42 -3.65
N ASN A 34 4.69 17.51 -4.41
CA ASN A 34 3.64 17.90 -5.36
C ASN A 34 3.50 16.93 -6.54
N ASP A 35 4.62 16.40 -7.05
CA ASP A 35 4.62 15.44 -8.15
C ASP A 35 4.12 14.07 -7.66
N ALA A 36 4.43 13.68 -6.42
CA ALA A 36 4.00 12.41 -5.84
C ALA A 36 2.50 12.37 -5.56
N ALA A 37 1.90 13.55 -5.34
CA ALA A 37 0.48 13.73 -5.07
C ALA A 37 -0.40 13.64 -6.33
N VAL A 38 0.21 13.71 -7.53
CA VAL A 38 -0.54 13.71 -8.81
C VAL A 38 -0.21 12.51 -9.70
N ILE A 39 0.91 11.82 -9.46
CA ILE A 39 1.27 10.62 -10.21
C ILE A 39 0.56 9.41 -9.61
N THR A 40 -0.24 8.74 -10.44
CA THR A 40 -0.88 7.46 -10.10
C THR A 40 0.13 6.32 -10.15
N ILE A 41 -0.16 5.23 -9.43
CA ILE A 41 0.63 4.00 -9.53
C ILE A 41 0.63 3.50 -10.98
N GLU A 42 -0.51 3.50 -11.68
CA GLU A 42 -0.62 3.08 -13.08
C GLU A 42 0.31 3.87 -14.00
N TYR A 43 0.37 5.20 -13.83
CA TYR A 43 1.27 6.02 -14.65
C TYR A 43 2.72 5.56 -14.50
N TYR A 44 3.15 5.28 -13.27
CA TYR A 44 4.52 4.86 -13.01
C TYR A 44 4.80 3.42 -13.47
N LEU A 45 3.82 2.52 -13.36
CA LEU A 45 3.92 1.17 -13.92
C LEU A 45 4.14 1.20 -15.44
N ASN A 46 3.54 2.15 -16.15
CA ASN A 46 3.65 2.24 -17.60
C ASN A 46 4.82 3.09 -18.10
N ASN A 47 5.27 4.08 -17.33
CA ASN A 47 6.23 5.10 -17.78
C ASN A 47 7.51 5.17 -16.92
N GLY A 48 7.60 4.37 -15.85
CA GLY A 48 8.73 4.36 -14.93
C GLY A 48 9.99 3.77 -15.59
N PRO A 49 11.20 4.25 -15.21
CA PRO A 49 12.46 3.74 -15.75
C PRO A 49 12.75 2.27 -15.38
N ASP A 50 12.02 1.74 -14.40
CA ASP A 50 12.07 0.37 -13.90
C ASP A 50 10.65 -0.23 -13.82
N CYS A 51 9.84 0.03 -14.84
CA CYS A 51 8.47 -0.45 -14.96
C CYS A 51 8.34 -1.97 -14.75
N GLU A 52 9.23 -2.78 -15.33
CA GLU A 52 9.19 -4.24 -15.20
C GLU A 52 9.33 -4.71 -13.74
N ILE A 53 10.36 -4.22 -13.04
CA ILE A 53 10.58 -4.54 -11.61
C ILE A 53 9.43 -4.01 -10.76
N THR A 54 8.94 -2.81 -11.06
CA THR A 54 7.85 -2.21 -10.28
C THR A 54 6.54 -2.95 -10.48
N LEU A 55 6.28 -3.48 -11.68
CA LEU A 55 5.09 -4.27 -12.00
C LEU A 55 5.07 -5.57 -11.21
N GLU A 56 6.18 -6.31 -11.17
CA GLU A 56 6.27 -7.56 -10.40
C GLU A 56 6.02 -7.33 -8.91
N LEU A 57 6.64 -6.28 -8.35
CA LEU A 57 6.42 -5.90 -6.95
C LEU A 57 4.98 -5.44 -6.69
N TYR A 58 4.38 -4.72 -7.64
CA TYR A 58 3.01 -4.24 -7.55
C TYR A 58 1.99 -5.38 -7.61
N GLU A 59 2.16 -6.35 -8.52
CA GLU A 59 1.25 -7.50 -8.62
C GLU A 59 1.25 -8.32 -7.34
N SER A 60 2.43 -8.60 -6.79
CA SER A 60 2.60 -9.27 -5.50
C SER A 60 1.95 -8.50 -4.36
N PHE A 61 2.12 -7.17 -4.34
CA PHE A 61 1.46 -6.29 -3.39
C PHE A 61 -0.06 -6.33 -3.52
N LEU A 62 -0.57 -6.23 -4.75
CA LEU A 62 -2.00 -6.11 -5.01
C LEU A 62 -2.74 -7.39 -4.67
N GLU A 63 -2.14 -8.55 -4.94
CA GLU A 63 -2.66 -9.84 -4.48
C GLU A 63 -2.71 -9.89 -2.95
N ALA A 64 -1.58 -9.64 -2.28
CA ALA A 64 -1.52 -9.65 -0.83
C ALA A 64 -2.48 -8.65 -0.16
N TRP A 65 -2.64 -7.46 -0.74
CA TRP A 65 -3.52 -6.42 -0.22
C TRP A 65 -4.99 -6.83 -0.23
N TYR A 66 -5.45 -7.52 -1.27
CA TYR A 66 -6.85 -7.95 -1.39
C TYR A 66 -7.13 -9.31 -0.74
N GLU A 67 -6.09 -10.12 -0.49
CA GLU A 67 -6.19 -11.36 0.29
C GLU A 67 -6.10 -11.13 1.81
N LEU A 68 -5.68 -9.94 2.24
CA LEU A 68 -5.69 -9.55 3.66
C LEU A 68 -7.11 -9.62 4.23
N ASN A 69 -7.31 -10.56 5.15
CA ASN A 69 -8.56 -10.71 5.87
C ASN A 69 -8.38 -10.18 7.30
N LEU A 70 -8.19 -8.86 7.41
CA LEU A 70 -8.15 -8.16 8.69
C LEU A 70 -9.50 -7.50 8.95
N LYS A 71 -10.19 -7.91 10.03
CA LYS A 71 -11.46 -7.29 10.42
C LYS A 71 -11.27 -5.84 10.89
N GLU A 72 -10.15 -5.58 11.55
CA GLU A 72 -9.81 -4.28 12.13
C GLU A 72 -8.29 -4.06 12.06
N VAL A 73 -7.90 -2.81 11.80
CA VAL A 73 -6.52 -2.34 11.86
C VAL A 73 -6.41 -1.26 12.94
N ARG A 74 -5.33 -1.30 13.70
CA ARG A 74 -5.03 -0.37 14.80
C ARG A 74 -3.82 0.47 14.44
N PHE A 75 -4.00 1.79 14.52
CA PHE A 75 -2.92 2.75 14.39
C PHE A 75 -3.02 3.78 15.51
N GLU A 76 -2.01 3.80 16.39
CA GLU A 76 -2.02 4.65 17.58
C GLU A 76 -3.29 4.45 18.42
N CYS A 77 -4.08 5.50 18.63
CA CYS A 77 -5.34 5.46 19.39
C CYS A 77 -6.56 5.17 18.49
N GLN A 78 -6.36 4.92 17.19
CA GLN A 78 -7.44 4.71 16.22
C GLN A 78 -7.57 3.24 15.84
N THR A 79 -8.82 2.77 15.75
CA THR A 79 -9.17 1.47 15.18
C THR A 79 -10.05 1.72 13.98
N ALA A 80 -9.66 1.21 12.82
CA ALA A 80 -10.40 1.32 11.58
C ALA A 80 -10.77 -0.08 11.07
N LYS A 81 -11.92 -0.21 10.42
CA LYS A 81 -12.25 -1.42 9.66
C LYS A 81 -11.48 -1.38 8.35
N LEU A 82 -10.84 -2.49 7.99
CA LEU A 82 -10.23 -2.61 6.67
C LEU A 82 -11.35 -2.98 5.69
N GLU A 83 -11.79 -1.99 4.92
CA GLU A 83 -12.73 -2.19 3.83
C GLU A 83 -12.07 -1.71 2.54
N HIS A 84 -11.97 -2.58 1.54
CA HIS A 84 -11.45 -2.22 0.23
C HIS A 84 -12.53 -1.41 -0.51
N ALA A 85 -12.44 -0.08 -0.42
CA ALA A 85 -13.39 0.83 -1.07
C ALA A 85 -13.32 0.82 -2.61
N GLN A 86 -12.30 0.19 -3.18
CA GLN A 86 -12.03 0.16 -4.62
C GLN A 86 -11.89 -1.28 -5.11
N GLU A 87 -12.31 -1.55 -6.34
CA GLU A 87 -12.06 -2.82 -7.01
C GLU A 87 -10.58 -2.99 -7.36
N LYS A 88 -10.08 -4.23 -7.32
CA LYS A 88 -8.67 -4.60 -7.55
C LYS A 88 -8.12 -3.99 -8.85
N GLU A 89 -8.90 -4.06 -9.92
CA GLU A 89 -8.54 -3.57 -11.27
C GLU A 89 -8.38 -2.04 -11.35
N ASN A 90 -8.99 -1.32 -10.41
CA ASN A 90 -9.01 0.14 -10.39
C ASN A 90 -8.03 0.74 -9.37
N PHE A 91 -7.36 -0.10 -8.57
CA PHE A 91 -6.45 0.35 -7.52
C PHE A 91 -5.32 1.22 -8.08
N ALA A 92 -4.58 0.73 -9.09
CA ALA A 92 -3.45 1.48 -9.64
C ALA A 92 -3.85 2.79 -10.32
N LYS A 93 -5.05 2.81 -10.93
CA LYS A 93 -5.60 3.98 -11.63
C LYS A 93 -5.98 5.10 -10.67
N ASN A 94 -6.54 4.72 -9.53
CA ASN A 94 -7.12 5.66 -8.57
C ASN A 94 -6.20 5.97 -7.38
N THR A 95 -5.09 5.25 -7.23
CA THR A 95 -4.15 5.43 -6.13
C THR A 95 -2.96 6.24 -6.56
N MET A 96 -2.77 7.40 -5.94
CA MET A 96 -1.58 8.23 -6.09
C MET A 96 -0.40 7.58 -5.35
N ILE A 97 0.82 7.71 -5.89
CA ILE A 97 2.03 7.21 -5.23
C ILE A 97 2.16 7.77 -3.81
N ALA A 98 1.76 9.03 -3.59
CA ALA A 98 1.76 9.66 -2.26
C ALA A 98 0.95 8.88 -1.21
N VAL A 99 -0.07 8.12 -1.59
CA VAL A 99 -0.87 7.30 -0.65
C VAL A 99 -0.03 6.18 -0.03
N VAL A 100 0.89 5.59 -0.80
CA VAL A 100 1.79 4.53 -0.32
C VAL A 100 3.04 5.11 0.34
N LEU A 101 3.40 6.35 0.02
CA LEU A 101 4.41 7.11 0.75
C LEU A 101 3.80 7.60 2.07
N LEU A 102 3.83 6.77 3.11
CA LEU A 102 3.23 6.94 4.44
C LEU A 102 3.40 8.34 5.11
N SER A 103 4.34 9.17 4.66
CA SER A 103 4.60 10.52 5.15
C SER A 103 4.02 11.66 4.28
N ALA A 104 3.50 11.34 3.09
CA ALA A 104 3.12 12.32 2.08
C ALA A 104 1.60 12.54 1.96
N SER A 105 0.78 11.54 2.33
CA SER A 105 -0.68 11.58 2.16
C SER A 105 -1.44 11.84 3.48
N ASN A 106 -2.51 12.64 3.38
CA ASN A 106 -3.50 12.85 4.44
C ASN A 106 -4.75 11.96 4.25
N ASP A 107 -4.69 10.97 3.34
CA ASP A 107 -5.83 10.13 2.97
C ASP A 107 -5.99 8.92 3.92
N ALA A 108 -7.23 8.51 4.17
CA ALA A 108 -7.60 7.35 4.97
C ALA A 108 -6.93 6.06 4.48
N THR A 109 -6.71 5.92 3.17
CA THR A 109 -6.02 4.77 2.57
C THR A 109 -4.55 4.66 3.03
N SER A 110 -3.86 5.80 3.19
CA SER A 110 -2.48 5.83 3.69
C SER A 110 -2.39 5.48 5.17
N ILE A 111 -3.41 5.89 5.95
CA ILE A 111 -3.57 5.53 7.35
C ILE A 111 -3.86 4.03 7.47
N LEU A 112 -4.67 3.44 6.59
CA LEU A 112 -4.94 2.01 6.58
C LEU A 112 -3.68 1.19 6.24
N LEU A 113 -2.89 1.60 5.25
CA LEU A 113 -1.59 0.97 4.96
C LEU A 113 -0.63 1.08 6.15
N ALA A 114 -0.54 2.26 6.77
CA ALA A 114 0.24 2.48 7.98
C ALA A 114 -0.25 1.61 9.15
N ALA A 115 -1.57 1.46 9.28
CA ALA A 115 -2.22 0.66 10.30
C ALA A 115 -1.95 -0.83 10.08
N CYS A 116 -2.09 -1.35 8.86
CA CYS A 116 -1.74 -2.73 8.51
C CYS A 116 -0.29 -3.05 8.90
N LEU A 117 0.64 -2.13 8.65
CA LEU A 117 2.06 -2.29 9.02
C LEU A 117 2.32 -2.24 10.54
N LYS A 118 1.46 -1.57 11.33
CA LYS A 118 1.62 -1.44 12.80
C LYS A 118 0.75 -2.40 13.62
N THR A 119 -0.27 -3.02 13.03
CA THR A 119 -1.27 -3.85 13.75
C THR A 119 -0.78 -5.27 14.02
N ILE A 120 0.10 -5.79 13.16
CA ILE A 120 0.65 -7.14 13.27
C ILE A 120 1.99 -7.09 13.99
#